data_AF-A0A7S3HWZ8-F1
#
_entry.id   AF-A0A7S3HWZ8-F1
#
_cell.length_a   1.000
_cell.length_b   1.000
_cell.length_c   1.000
_cell.angle_alpha   90.00
_cell.angle_beta   90.00
_cell.angle_gamma   90.00
#
_symmetry.space_group_name_H-M   'P 1'
#
loop_
_entity.id
_entity.type
_entity.pdbx_description
1 polymer ?
#
loop_
_entity_poly.entity_id
_entity_poly.type
_entity_poly.pdbx_seq_one_letter_code
_entity_poly.pdbx_strand_id
1 'polypeptide(L)'
;LKQHMSEKVGAISLCIGACCCMILVFVATIMISANYATLLDSAEAYNLSQPVGADDYDMCGGALGENAYTGTKWTQVYRYNFILYLVLACLSGSALLCIPCAPAMICPTICFACSGIPTLVAFILTGIRLNNSQGDLCAANDTFYNRVEETSFASDAAMMKKLWIASMAIQ
;
A
#
# COMPACT_ATOMS: atom_id res chain seq x y z
N LEU A 1 19.96 42.89 -14.69
CA LEU A 1 18.52 42.72 -15.05
C LEU A 1 18.26 41.45 -15.86
N LYS A 2 18.88 41.22 -17.04
CA LYS A 2 18.70 39.96 -17.81
C LYS A 2 19.10 38.68 -17.04
N GLN A 3 20.21 38.72 -16.32
CA GLN A 3 20.73 37.56 -15.55
C GLN A 3 19.79 37.17 -14.38
N HIS A 4 19.30 38.14 -13.62
CA HIS A 4 18.30 37.91 -12.57
C HIS A 4 16.93 37.48 -13.07
N MET A 5 16.51 37.88 -14.28
CA MET A 5 15.27 37.37 -14.88
C MET A 5 15.43 35.91 -15.33
N SER A 6 16.60 35.53 -15.83
CA SER A 6 16.89 34.14 -16.23
C SER A 6 16.89 33.18 -15.04
N GLU A 7 17.43 33.58 -13.88
CA GLU A 7 17.42 32.76 -12.65
C GLU A 7 15.99 32.53 -12.11
N LYS A 8 15.14 33.56 -12.13
CA LYS A 8 13.76 33.45 -11.63
C LYS A 8 12.89 32.54 -12.50
N VAL A 9 13.07 32.58 -13.83
CA VAL A 9 12.33 31.70 -14.75
C VAL A 9 12.75 30.23 -14.59
N GLY A 10 14.04 29.97 -14.39
CA GLY A 10 14.54 28.62 -14.10
C GLY A 10 13.99 28.04 -12.79
N ALA A 11 13.95 28.84 -11.73
CA ALA A 11 13.41 28.41 -10.44
C ALA A 11 11.91 28.07 -10.51
N ILE A 12 11.11 28.86 -11.22
CA ILE A 12 9.66 28.62 -11.38
C ILE A 12 9.40 27.31 -12.13
N SER A 13 10.12 27.05 -13.22
CA SER A 13 9.94 25.82 -13.99
C SER A 13 10.31 24.56 -13.20
N LEU A 14 11.35 24.65 -12.36
CA LEU A 14 11.76 23.55 -11.48
C LEU A 14 10.73 23.29 -10.37
N CYS A 15 10.19 24.36 -9.76
CA CYS A 15 9.14 24.25 -8.74
C CYS A 15 7.87 23.60 -9.28
N ILE A 16 7.41 24.00 -10.48
CA ILE A 16 6.21 23.41 -11.09
C ILE A 16 6.42 21.90 -11.35
N GLY A 17 7.58 21.52 -11.90
CA GLY A 17 7.91 20.10 -12.11
C GLY A 17 7.90 19.30 -10.81
N ALA A 18 8.53 19.83 -9.75
CA ALA A 18 8.55 19.19 -8.44
C ALA A 18 7.14 19.06 -7.83
N CYS A 19 6.30 20.09 -7.93
CA CYS A 19 4.90 20.03 -7.50
C CYS A 19 4.14 18.90 -8.22
N CYS A 20 4.28 18.79 -9.54
CA CYS A 20 3.60 17.76 -10.33
C CYS A 20 4.01 16.35 -9.90
N CYS A 21 5.32 16.11 -9.72
CA CYS A 21 5.81 14.81 -9.25
C CYS A 21 5.29 14.48 -7.84
N MET A 22 5.33 15.44 -6.91
CA MET A 22 4.86 15.22 -5.54
C MET A 22 3.34 15.02 -5.45
N ILE A 23 2.54 15.67 -6.32
CA ILE A 23 1.10 15.42 -6.44
C ILE A 23 0.85 13.99 -6.89
N LEU A 24 1.59 13.50 -7.90
CA LEU A 24 1.45 12.12 -8.37
C LEU A 24 1.79 11.11 -7.27
N VAL A 25 2.87 11.34 -6.52
CA VAL A 25 3.25 10.48 -5.38
C VAL A 25 2.17 10.52 -4.29
N PHE A 26 1.65 11.71 -3.95
CA PHE A 26 0.56 11.85 -2.98
C PHE A 26 -0.69 11.08 -3.41
N VAL A 27 -1.15 11.28 -4.65
CA VAL A 27 -2.34 10.61 -5.18
C VAL A 27 -2.14 9.10 -5.25
N ALA A 28 -0.97 8.63 -5.68
CA ALA A 28 -0.72 7.21 -5.78
C ALA A 28 -0.65 6.53 -4.41
N THR A 29 0.04 7.14 -3.43
CA THR A 29 0.16 6.61 -2.07
C THR A 29 -1.20 6.60 -1.34
N ILE A 30 -2.02 7.64 -1.47
CA ILE A 30 -3.36 7.63 -0.85
C ILE A 30 -4.29 6.60 -1.51
N MET A 31 -4.23 6.44 -2.84
CA MET A 31 -5.02 5.41 -3.54
C MET A 31 -4.59 4.01 -3.12
N ILE A 32 -3.30 3.72 -3.06
CA ILE A 32 -2.80 2.42 -2.60
C ILE A 32 -3.23 2.16 -1.15
N SER A 33 -3.08 3.16 -0.28
CA SER A 33 -3.53 3.09 1.11
C SER A 33 -5.02 2.75 1.20
N ALA A 34 -5.88 3.45 0.45
CA ALA A 34 -7.32 3.22 0.48
C ALA A 34 -7.69 1.79 0.02
N ASN A 35 -7.04 1.27 -1.02
CA ASN A 35 -7.31 -0.10 -1.46
C ASN A 35 -6.83 -1.16 -0.46
N TYR A 36 -5.71 -0.94 0.24
CA TYR A 36 -5.31 -1.82 1.34
C TYR A 36 -6.26 -1.72 2.54
N ALA A 37 -6.86 -0.55 2.80
CA ALA A 37 -7.91 -0.42 3.80
C ALA A 37 -9.14 -1.23 3.41
N THR A 38 -9.57 -1.20 2.14
CA THR A 38 -10.68 -2.03 1.65
C THR A 38 -10.40 -3.52 1.85
N LEU A 39 -9.20 -4.00 1.49
CA LEU A 39 -8.80 -5.39 1.73
C LEU A 39 -8.80 -5.76 3.22
N LEU A 40 -8.34 -4.85 4.08
CA LEU A 40 -8.35 -5.05 5.52
C LEU A 40 -9.78 -5.13 6.08
N ASP A 41 -10.66 -4.21 5.66
CA ASP A 41 -12.06 -4.18 6.07
C ASP A 41 -12.79 -5.46 5.63
N SER A 42 -12.54 -5.94 4.39
CA SER A 42 -13.11 -7.20 3.90
C SER A 42 -12.64 -8.41 4.70
N ALA A 43 -11.35 -8.47 5.05
CA ALA A 43 -10.80 -9.54 5.89
C ALA A 43 -11.36 -9.52 7.32
N GLU A 44 -11.47 -8.34 7.93
CA GLU A 44 -12.05 -8.18 9.27
C GLU A 44 -13.55 -8.50 9.28
N ALA A 45 -14.30 -8.10 8.24
CA ALA A 45 -15.71 -8.45 8.07
C ALA A 45 -15.91 -9.97 7.93
N TYR A 46 -15.04 -10.66 7.17
CA TYR A 46 -15.04 -12.11 7.12
C TYR A 46 -14.87 -12.71 8.52
N ASN A 47 -13.84 -12.29 9.26
CA ASN A 47 -13.56 -12.81 10.60
C ASN A 47 -14.72 -12.61 11.57
N LEU A 48 -15.39 -11.47 11.51
CA LEU A 48 -16.57 -11.17 12.34
C LEU A 48 -17.80 -12.00 11.96
N SER A 49 -17.89 -12.44 10.70
CA SER A 49 -19.00 -13.27 10.21
C SER A 49 -18.83 -14.77 10.54
N GLN A 50 -17.61 -15.20 10.87
CA GLN A 50 -17.33 -16.59 11.21
C GLN A 50 -17.77 -16.93 12.64
N PRO A 51 -18.23 -18.17 12.89
CA PRO A 51 -18.53 -18.61 14.25
C PRO A 51 -17.27 -18.63 15.11
N VAL A 52 -17.43 -18.39 16.42
CA VAL A 52 -16.32 -18.38 17.38
C VAL A 52 -15.57 -19.72 17.33
N GLY A 53 -14.28 -19.68 17.01
CA GLY A 53 -13.43 -20.86 16.88
C GLY A 53 -13.34 -21.46 15.48
N ALA A 54 -13.99 -20.86 14.47
CA ALA A 54 -13.76 -21.18 13.07
C ALA A 54 -12.49 -20.52 12.53
N ASP A 55 -12.08 -20.94 11.33
CA ASP A 55 -10.87 -20.49 10.67
C ASP A 55 -10.92 -18.98 10.36
N ASP A 56 -9.86 -18.27 10.76
CA ASP A 56 -9.61 -16.86 10.44
C ASP A 56 -9.38 -16.70 8.93
N TYR A 57 -9.67 -15.53 8.37
CA TYR A 57 -9.35 -15.13 7.01
C TYR A 57 -7.90 -15.46 6.66
N ASP A 58 -6.97 -15.21 7.59
CA ASP A 58 -5.54 -15.52 7.43
C ASP A 58 -5.21 -17.01 7.35
N MET A 59 -6.17 -17.90 7.60
CA MET A 59 -6.04 -19.36 7.48
C MET A 59 -6.53 -19.90 6.15
N CYS A 60 -6.94 -19.03 5.21
CA CYS A 60 -7.16 -19.46 3.83
C CYS A 60 -5.93 -20.25 3.34
N GLY A 61 -6.14 -21.34 2.61
CA GLY A 61 -5.06 -22.21 2.10
C GLY A 61 -4.50 -23.22 3.11
N GLY A 62 -4.68 -23.00 4.43
CA GLY A 62 -4.35 -23.99 5.45
C GLY A 62 -5.28 -25.19 5.35
N ALA A 63 -4.80 -26.29 4.78
CA ALA A 63 -5.55 -27.55 4.80
C ALA A 63 -5.93 -27.90 6.25
N LEU A 64 -7.19 -28.28 6.46
CA LEU A 64 -7.72 -28.84 7.70
C LEU A 64 -6.86 -30.04 8.13
N GLY A 65 -5.83 -29.81 8.96
CA GLY A 65 -4.94 -30.85 9.48
C GLY A 65 -3.53 -30.31 9.79
N GLU A 66 -3.03 -30.61 10.99
CA GLU A 66 -1.70 -30.43 11.67
C GLU A 66 -0.73 -29.27 11.29
N ASN A 67 -0.82 -28.65 10.12
CA ASN A 67 -0.03 -27.51 9.64
C ASN A 67 -0.83 -26.18 9.60
N ALA A 68 -2.00 -26.13 10.22
CA ALA A 68 -2.90 -24.97 10.36
C ALA A 68 -2.20 -23.71 10.94
N TYR A 69 -1.00 -23.86 11.51
CA TYR A 69 -0.17 -22.76 12.02
C TYR A 69 0.50 -21.91 10.92
N THR A 70 0.49 -22.35 9.66
CA THR A 70 1.11 -21.62 8.54
C THR A 70 0.08 -20.93 7.64
N GLY A 71 -0.81 -20.12 8.23
CA GLY A 71 -1.70 -19.26 7.45
C GLY A 71 -0.96 -18.24 6.57
N THR A 72 -1.66 -17.64 5.61
CA THR A 72 -1.09 -16.64 4.70
C THR A 72 -0.62 -15.38 5.40
N LYS A 73 -1.32 -14.98 6.48
CA LYS A 73 -1.09 -13.70 7.18
C LYS A 73 -1.25 -12.49 6.27
N TRP A 74 -2.17 -12.55 5.32
CA TRP A 74 -2.48 -11.45 4.40
C TRP A 74 -2.98 -10.22 5.15
N THR A 75 -3.77 -10.39 6.21
CA THR A 75 -4.28 -9.29 7.05
C THR A 75 -3.14 -8.46 7.65
N GLN A 76 -2.06 -9.13 8.10
CA GLN A 76 -0.85 -8.44 8.58
C GLN A 76 -0.19 -7.59 7.49
N VAL A 77 -0.13 -8.11 6.27
CA VAL A 77 0.42 -7.39 5.11
C VAL A 77 -0.46 -6.20 4.74
N TYR A 78 -1.79 -6.38 4.71
CA TYR A 78 -2.74 -5.30 4.43
C TYR A 78 -2.58 -4.16 5.43
N ARG A 79 -2.58 -4.47 6.73
CA ARG A 79 -2.43 -3.47 7.79
C ARG A 79 -1.09 -2.75 7.73
N TYR A 80 0.01 -3.48 7.49
CA TYR A 80 1.32 -2.85 7.35
C TYR A 80 1.39 -1.91 6.15
N ASN A 81 0.94 -2.35 4.97
CA ASN A 81 0.94 -1.53 3.76
C ASN A 81 -0.02 -0.34 3.90
N PHE A 82 -1.22 -0.52 4.44
CA PHE A 82 -2.16 0.56 4.70
C PHE A 82 -1.51 1.70 5.52
N ILE A 83 -0.95 1.37 6.68
CA ILE A 83 -0.33 2.38 7.56
C ILE A 83 0.87 3.03 6.87
N LEU A 84 1.71 2.24 6.20
CA LEU A 84 2.89 2.76 5.51
C LEU A 84 2.51 3.76 4.41
N TYR A 85 1.59 3.38 3.52
CA TYR A 85 1.18 4.25 2.41
C TYR A 85 0.40 5.47 2.90
N LEU A 86 -0.34 5.36 4.00
CA LEU A 86 -0.96 6.51 4.66
C LEU A 86 0.10 7.49 5.19
N VAL A 87 1.16 6.99 5.85
CA VAL A 87 2.27 7.83 6.31
C VAL A 87 2.98 8.50 5.12
N LEU A 88 3.25 7.76 4.04
CA LEU A 88 3.83 8.32 2.81
C LEU A 88 2.93 9.40 2.18
N ALA A 89 1.61 9.21 2.18
CA ALA A 89 0.66 10.21 1.72
C ALA A 89 0.72 11.47 2.60
N CYS A 90 0.77 11.33 3.93
CA CYS A 90 0.92 12.46 4.84
C CYS A 90 2.24 13.23 4.62
N LEU A 91 3.35 12.51 4.41
CA LEU A 91 4.65 13.13 4.10
C LEU A 91 4.65 13.83 2.73
N SER A 92 4.01 13.23 1.73
CA SER A 92 3.84 13.85 0.40
C SER A 92 2.98 15.11 0.49
N GLY A 93 1.88 15.03 1.23
CA GLY A 93 0.96 16.16 1.44
C GLY A 93 1.63 17.31 2.19
N SER A 94 2.40 17.02 3.24
CA SER A 94 3.15 18.06 3.96
C SER A 94 4.23 18.70 3.08
N ALA A 95 4.93 17.89 2.27
CA ALA A 95 5.89 18.40 1.31
C ALA A 95 5.25 19.36 0.30
N LEU A 96 4.06 19.04 -0.23
CA LEU A 96 3.30 19.89 -1.15
C LEU A 96 2.93 21.25 -0.55
N LEU A 97 2.57 21.29 0.74
CA LEU A 97 2.25 22.53 1.45
C LEU A 97 3.49 23.39 1.74
N CYS A 98 4.67 22.77 1.81
CA CYS A 98 5.94 23.43 2.16
C CYS A 98 6.79 23.88 0.95
N ILE A 99 6.38 23.60 -0.29
CA ILE A 99 7.13 23.98 -1.51
C ILE A 99 7.48 25.48 -1.60
N PRO A 100 6.61 26.43 -1.20
CA PRO A 100 6.97 27.86 -1.23
C PRO A 100 8.03 28.25 -0.18
N CYS A 101 8.29 27.39 0.80
CA CYS A 101 9.13 27.67 1.96
C CYS A 101 10.42 26.84 1.86
N ALA A 102 11.42 27.36 1.15
CA ALA A 102 12.68 26.65 0.87
C ALA A 102 13.36 25.94 2.07
N PRO A 103 13.39 26.50 3.30
CA PRO A 103 13.96 25.80 4.47
C PRO A 103 13.09 24.65 4.98
N ALA A 104 11.77 24.72 4.79
CA ALA A 104 10.82 23.75 5.30
C ALA A 104 10.80 22.44 4.49
N MET A 105 11.35 22.45 3.27
CA MET A 105 11.44 21.26 2.41
C MET A 105 12.44 20.20 2.92
N ILE A 106 13.39 20.57 3.80
CA ILE A 106 14.40 19.64 4.32
C ILE A 106 13.76 18.54 5.17
N CYS A 107 12.75 18.90 5.97
CA CYS A 107 12.06 17.99 6.89
C CYS A 107 11.37 16.82 6.17
N PRO A 108 10.47 17.05 5.19
CA PRO A 108 9.83 15.96 4.47
C PRO A 108 10.84 15.10 3.70
N THR A 109 11.88 15.69 3.09
CA THR A 109 12.91 14.93 2.36
C THR A 109 13.65 13.92 3.26
N ILE A 110 14.01 14.32 4.49
CA ILE A 110 14.64 13.40 5.45
C ILE A 110 13.67 12.29 5.86
N CYS A 111 12.40 12.63 6.13
CA CYS A 111 11.38 11.65 6.47
C CYS A 111 11.11 10.65 5.33
N PHE A 112 11.15 11.10 4.07
CA PHE A 112 11.07 10.24 2.89
C PHE A 112 12.27 9.29 2.76
N ALA A 113 13.48 9.76 3.08
CA ALA A 113 14.65 8.87 3.08
C ALA A 113 14.49 7.75 4.12
N CYS A 114 13.92 8.06 5.29
CA CYS A 114 13.66 7.09 6.36
C CYS A 114 12.57 6.07 6.01
N SER A 115 11.66 6.37 5.08
CA SER A 115 10.59 5.43 4.69
C SER A 115 11.02 4.39 3.66
N GLY A 116 12.17 4.57 3.00
CA GLY A 116 12.65 3.66 1.94
C GLY A 116 12.81 2.20 2.41
N ILE A 117 13.39 1.96 3.59
CA ILE A 117 13.54 0.62 4.15
C ILE A 117 12.16 -0.01 4.45
N PRO A 118 11.25 0.67 5.18
CA PRO A 118 9.88 0.19 5.35
C PRO A 118 9.15 -0.13 4.03
N THR A 119 9.32 0.69 2.98
CA THR A 119 8.68 0.41 1.68
C THR A 119 9.28 -0.80 0.98
N LEU A 120 10.58 -1.03 1.10
CA LEU A 120 11.20 -2.26 0.61
C LEU A 120 10.71 -3.50 1.39
N VAL A 121 10.55 -3.39 2.71
CA VAL A 121 10.00 -4.48 3.53
C VAL A 121 8.56 -4.78 3.14
N ALA A 122 7.72 -3.76 2.96
CA ALA A 122 6.35 -3.91 2.46
C ALA A 122 6.33 -4.67 1.13
N PHE A 123 7.18 -4.28 0.19
CA PHE A 123 7.31 -4.90 -1.12
C PHE A 123 7.68 -6.39 -1.01
N ILE A 124 8.73 -6.71 -0.25
CA ILE A 124 9.21 -8.10 -0.09
C ILE A 124 8.18 -8.97 0.61
N LEU A 125 7.60 -8.49 1.72
CA LEU A 125 6.61 -9.26 2.48
C LEU A 125 5.35 -9.53 1.66
N THR A 126 4.88 -8.54 0.89
CA THR A 126 3.73 -8.70 0.00
C THR A 126 4.01 -9.77 -1.05
N GLY A 127 5.18 -9.72 -1.71
CA GLY A 127 5.57 -10.73 -2.69
C GLY A 127 5.71 -12.14 -2.10
N ILE A 128 6.32 -12.29 -0.92
CA ILE A 128 6.48 -13.59 -0.25
C ILE A 128 5.11 -14.17 0.14
N ARG A 129 4.22 -13.36 0.71
CA ARG A 129 2.91 -13.86 1.18
C ARG A 129 1.93 -14.14 0.06
N LEU A 130 2.07 -13.46 -1.07
CA LEU A 130 1.22 -13.69 -2.24
C LEU A 130 1.65 -14.94 -3.02
N ASN A 131 2.96 -15.17 -3.17
CA ASN A 131 3.50 -16.23 -4.03
C ASN A 131 4.08 -17.44 -3.26
N ASN A 132 3.79 -17.58 -1.97
CA ASN A 132 4.09 -18.82 -1.26
C ASN A 132 2.98 -19.85 -1.52
N SER A 133 3.23 -21.12 -1.18
CA SER A 133 2.27 -22.20 -1.41
C SER A 133 0.88 -21.94 -0.82
N GLN A 134 0.81 -21.27 0.33
CA GLN A 134 -0.44 -20.93 0.99
C GLN A 134 -1.18 -19.81 0.26
N GLY A 135 -0.45 -18.77 -0.17
CA GLY A 135 -0.96 -17.68 -0.96
C GLY A 135 -1.50 -18.16 -2.30
N ASP A 136 -0.80 -19.10 -2.96
CA ASP A 136 -1.27 -19.72 -4.20
C ASP A 136 -2.59 -20.47 -4.01
N LEU A 137 -2.74 -21.21 -2.90
CA LEU A 137 -3.98 -21.91 -2.58
C LEU A 137 -5.14 -20.94 -2.30
N CYS A 138 -4.91 -19.83 -1.59
CA CYS A 138 -5.92 -18.79 -1.40
C CYS A 138 -6.27 -18.07 -2.69
N ALA A 139 -5.27 -17.76 -3.52
CA ALA A 139 -5.44 -17.06 -4.78
C ALA A 139 -6.23 -17.89 -5.79
N ALA A 140 -6.25 -19.22 -5.64
CA ALA A 140 -7.07 -20.13 -6.42
C ALA A 140 -8.49 -20.35 -5.85
N ASN A 141 -8.81 -19.77 -4.69
CA ASN A 141 -10.13 -19.95 -4.06
C ASN A 141 -11.12 -18.87 -4.52
N ASP A 142 -11.89 -19.23 -5.54
CA ASP A 142 -12.96 -18.39 -6.12
C ASP A 142 -14.27 -18.41 -5.33
N THR A 143 -14.33 -19.13 -4.21
CA THR A 143 -15.55 -19.18 -3.40
C THR A 143 -15.84 -17.82 -2.78
N PHE A 144 -16.98 -17.23 -3.13
CA PHE A 144 -17.40 -15.97 -2.54
C PHE A 144 -17.71 -16.12 -1.06
N TYR A 145 -16.95 -15.43 -0.22
CA TYR A 145 -17.27 -15.30 1.19
C TYR A 145 -18.18 -14.11 1.47
N ASN A 146 -18.22 -13.10 0.57
CA ASN A 146 -19.23 -12.05 0.56
C ASN A 146 -19.99 -12.08 -0.78
N ARG A 147 -21.25 -12.52 -0.73
CA ARG A 147 -22.10 -12.63 -1.93
C ARG A 147 -22.70 -11.30 -2.39
N VAL A 148 -22.72 -10.27 -1.54
CA VAL A 148 -23.28 -8.96 -1.88
C VAL A 148 -22.28 -8.16 -2.71
N GLU A 149 -21.01 -8.23 -2.32
CA GLU A 149 -19.91 -7.52 -2.98
C GLU A 149 -19.19 -8.41 -4.03
N GLU A 150 -19.60 -9.67 -4.16
CA GLU A 150 -18.97 -10.68 -5.02
C GLU A 150 -17.46 -10.82 -4.76
N THR A 151 -17.05 -10.75 -3.47
CA THR A 151 -15.64 -10.87 -3.07
C THR A 151 -15.28 -12.29 -2.61
N SER A 152 -14.12 -12.74 -3.08
CA SER A 152 -13.48 -14.02 -2.81
C SER A 152 -11.99 -13.83 -2.50
N PHE A 153 -11.35 -14.85 -1.93
CA PHE A 153 -9.90 -14.82 -1.68
C PHE A 153 -9.09 -14.64 -2.98
N ALA A 154 -9.57 -15.21 -4.09
CA ALA A 154 -8.98 -14.99 -5.41
C ALA A 154 -9.09 -13.53 -5.87
N SER A 155 -10.23 -12.88 -5.64
CA SER A 155 -10.41 -11.45 -5.98
C SER A 155 -9.51 -10.53 -5.16
N ASP A 156 -9.34 -10.84 -3.87
CA ASP A 156 -8.44 -10.11 -2.98
C ASP A 156 -6.98 -10.31 -3.36
N ALA A 157 -6.59 -11.55 -3.69
CA ALA A 157 -5.25 -11.85 -4.19
C ALA A 157 -4.93 -11.07 -5.47
N ALA A 158 -5.90 -11.00 -6.39
CA ALA A 158 -5.76 -10.24 -7.63
C ALA A 158 -5.61 -8.73 -7.37
N MET A 159 -6.37 -8.18 -6.41
CA MET A 159 -6.22 -6.79 -5.99
C MET A 159 -4.87 -6.54 -5.32
N MET A 160 -4.48 -7.37 -4.34
CA MET A 160 -3.19 -7.32 -3.67
C MET A 160 -2.03 -7.38 -4.68
N LYS A 161 -2.13 -8.23 -5.71
CA LYS A 161 -1.15 -8.31 -6.81
C LYS A 161 -1.08 -7.01 -7.61
N LYS A 162 -2.21 -6.41 -7.94
CA LYS A 162 -2.26 -5.10 -8.64
C LYS A 162 -1.61 -4.01 -7.81
N LEU A 163 -1.90 -3.95 -6.51
CA LEU A 163 -1.30 -2.98 -5.59
C LEU A 163 0.21 -3.19 -5.44
N TRP A 164 0.65 -4.45 -5.37
CA TRP A 164 2.05 -4.81 -5.34
C TRP A 164 2.80 -4.34 -6.60
N ILE A 165 2.25 -4.60 -7.79
CA ILE A 165 2.82 -4.13 -9.06
C ILE A 165 2.80 -2.59 -9.13
N ALA A 166 1.69 -1.95 -8.73
CA ALA A 166 1.58 -0.50 -8.73
C ALA A 166 2.62 0.15 -7.81
N SER A 167 2.90 -0.45 -6.64
CA SER A 167 3.94 0.05 -5.74
C SER A 167 5.34 -0.01 -6.33
N MET A 168 5.63 -0.96 -7.22
CA MET A 168 6.91 -1.02 -7.93
C MET A 168 7.08 0.11 -8.94
N ALA A 169 5.98 0.59 -9.53
CA ALA A 169 6.02 1.63 -10.55
C ALA A 169 6.18 3.05 -9.96
N ILE A 170 5.94 3.21 -8.66
CA ILE A 170 6.02 4.49 -7.95
C ILE A 170 7.40 4.72 -7.33
N GLN A 171 8.15 3.63 -7.05
CA GLN A 171 9.53 3.69 -6.59
C GLN A 171 10.50 3.95 -7.74
#